data_AF-A0A958BZJ2-F1
#
_entry.id   AF-A0A958BZJ2-F1
#
_cell.length_a   1.000
_cell.length_b   1.000
_cell.length_c   1.000
_cell.angle_alpha   90.00
_cell.angle_beta   90.00
_cell.angle_gamma   90.00
#
_symmetry.space_group_name_H-M   'P 1'
#
loop_
_entity.id
_entity.type
_entity.pdbx_description
1 polymer ?
#
loop_
_entity_poly.entity_id
_entity_poly.type
_entity_poly.pdbx_seq_one_letter_code
_entity_poly.pdbx_strand_id
1 'polypeptide(L)'
;MNFLRPRWHKVIRDLVANKARTVLVVLSITVGVLAVGVVSGTRSIFGSQLDTSYAATNPPSASLVVNGNFDQALVDTIRSMRSIEQAEGRRVVNARYRVGPNDEWVAITLEARDPQDYDA
;
A
#
# COMPACT_ATOMS: atom_id res chain seq x y z
N MET A 1 -49.96 -17.57 11.65
CA MET A 1 -48.62 -17.23 12.17
C MET A 1 -48.46 -15.73 12.11
N ASN A 2 -48.73 -15.01 13.21
CA ASN A 2 -48.36 -13.58 13.37
C ASN A 2 -48.64 -13.13 14.81
N PHE A 3 -47.58 -13.02 15.63
CA PHE A 3 -47.65 -12.35 16.93
C PHE A 3 -46.60 -11.24 17.00
N LEU A 4 -46.62 -10.33 16.04
CA LEU A 4 -46.05 -9.00 16.26
C LEU A 4 -47.13 -8.17 16.96
N ARG A 5 -46.84 -7.72 18.18
CA ARG A 5 -47.76 -6.86 18.96
C ARG A 5 -48.26 -5.72 18.06
N PRO A 6 -49.55 -5.32 18.10
CA PRO A 6 -50.14 -4.32 17.20
C PRO A 6 -49.34 -3.01 17.07
N ARG A 7 -48.59 -2.68 18.14
CA ARG A 7 -47.67 -1.55 18.23
C ARG A 7 -46.56 -1.61 17.16
N TRP A 8 -45.95 -2.78 16.92
CA TRP A 8 -44.90 -2.96 15.91
C TRP A 8 -45.43 -2.90 14.48
N HIS A 9 -46.65 -3.39 14.27
CA HIS A 9 -47.31 -3.29 12.97
C HIS A 9 -47.59 -1.83 12.59
N LYS A 10 -47.95 -0.98 13.57
CA LYS A 10 -48.11 0.45 13.37
C LYS A 10 -46.79 1.14 13.00
N VAL A 11 -45.70 0.82 13.69
CA VAL A 11 -44.37 1.40 13.43
C VAL A 11 -43.87 1.06 12.02
N ILE A 12 -43.96 -0.21 11.61
CA ILE A 12 -43.54 -0.62 10.26
C ILE A 12 -44.37 0.10 9.19
N ARG A 13 -45.68 0.23 9.40
CA ARG A 13 -46.56 0.96 8.48
C ARG A 13 -46.20 2.44 8.38
N ASP A 14 -45.87 3.11 9.49
CA ASP A 14 -45.46 4.52 9.49
C ASP A 14 -44.10 4.72 8.79
N LEU A 15 -43.17 3.77 8.95
CA LEU A 15 -41.87 3.77 8.26
C LEU A 15 -42.01 3.55 6.74
N VAL A 16 -42.93 2.66 6.34
CA VAL A 16 -43.25 2.36 4.94
C VAL A 16 -44.11 3.44 4.30
N ALA A 17 -44.86 4.23 5.07
CA ALA A 17 -45.61 5.38 4.55
C ALA A 17 -44.68 6.51 4.09
N ASN A 18 -43.53 6.71 4.75
CA ASN A 18 -42.54 7.74 4.40
C ASN A 18 -41.25 7.15 3.80
N LYS A 19 -41.39 6.35 2.73
CA LYS A 19 -40.29 5.57 2.14
C LYS A 19 -39.04 6.38 1.85
N ALA A 20 -39.16 7.56 1.24
CA ALA A 20 -38.01 8.37 0.86
C ALA A 20 -37.17 8.80 2.07
N ARG A 21 -37.81 9.30 3.13
CA ARG A 21 -37.12 9.74 4.36
C ARG A 21 -36.48 8.56 5.07
N THR A 22 -37.21 7.45 5.21
CA THR A 22 -36.70 6.24 5.89
C THR A 22 -35.51 5.65 5.14
N VAL A 23 -35.58 5.56 3.81
CA VAL A 23 -34.47 5.02 2.99
C VAL A 23 -33.22 5.89 3.10
N LEU A 24 -33.35 7.22 3.04
CA LEU A 24 -32.21 8.13 3.19
C LEU A 24 -31.52 7.96 4.55
N VAL A 25 -32.29 7.82 5.63
CA VAL A 25 -31.73 7.61 6.99
C VAL A 25 -31.02 6.26 7.07
N VAL A 26 -31.64 5.19 6.56
CA VAL A 26 -31.04 3.84 6.55
C VAL A 26 -29.75 3.83 5.73
N LEU A 27 -29.74 4.46 4.55
CA LEU A 27 -28.54 4.58 3.72
C LEU A 27 -27.43 5.34 4.44
N SER A 28 -27.75 6.46 5.10
CA SER A 28 -26.78 7.23 5.87
C SER A 28 -26.13 6.39 6.99
N ILE A 29 -26.94 5.67 7.77
CA ILE A 29 -26.44 4.77 8.82
C ILE A 29 -25.61 3.63 8.23
N THR A 30 -26.07 3.05 7.12
CA THR A 30 -25.38 1.94 6.44
C THR A 30 -23.99 2.36 5.98
N VAL A 31 -23.88 3.52 5.32
CA VAL A 31 -22.59 4.06 4.87
C VAL A 31 -21.67 4.33 6.07
N GLY A 32 -22.19 4.89 7.16
CA GLY A 32 -21.42 5.14 8.38
C GLY A 32 -20.84 3.87 8.99
N VAL A 33 -21.67 2.83 9.17
CA VAL A 33 -21.22 1.55 9.75
C VAL A 33 -20.29 0.80 8.79
N LEU A 34 -20.58 0.83 7.49
CA LEU A 34 -19.71 0.23 6.47
C LEU A 34 -18.32 0.87 6.48
N ALA A 35 -18.22 2.19 6.60
CA ALA A 35 -16.94 2.89 6.68
C ALA A 35 -16.11 2.41 7.88
N VAL A 36 -16.72 2.25 9.06
CA VAL A 36 -16.05 1.73 10.25
C VAL A 36 -15.57 0.28 10.05
N GLY A 37 -16.38 -0.55 9.41
CA GLY A 37 -16.02 -1.93 9.06
C GLY A 37 -14.85 -2.00 8.10
N VAL A 38 -14.87 -1.20 7.02
CA VAL A 38 -13.78 -1.13 6.03
C VAL A 38 -12.48 -0.65 6.65
N VAL A 39 -12.50 0.43 7.45
CA VAL A 39 -11.27 0.94 8.09
C VAL A 39 -10.66 -0.10 9.03
N SER A 40 -11.48 -0.76 9.83
CA SER A 40 -11.04 -1.81 10.75
C SER A 40 -10.49 -3.02 10.00
N GLY A 41 -11.20 -3.49 8.96
CA GLY A 41 -10.77 -4.62 8.13
C GLY A 41 -9.47 -4.33 7.38
N THR A 42 -9.37 -3.13 6.78
CA THR A 42 -8.16 -2.64 6.11
C THR A 42 -6.95 -2.69 7.05
N ARG A 43 -7.08 -2.21 8.29
CA ARG A 43 -5.97 -2.29 9.26
C ARG A 43 -5.49 -3.72 9.51
N SER A 44 -6.40 -4.69 9.59
CA SER A 44 -6.02 -6.10 9.82
C SER A 44 -5.37 -6.76 8.61
N ILE A 45 -5.80 -6.39 7.40
CA ILE A 45 -5.32 -6.97 6.15
C ILE A 45 -3.97 -6.36 5.76
N PHE A 46 -3.81 -5.04 5.90
CA PHE A 46 -2.62 -4.35 5.43
C PHE A 46 -1.37 -4.74 6.22
N GLY A 47 -1.46 -4.97 7.53
CA GLY A 47 -0.28 -5.38 8.32
C GLY A 47 0.35 -6.69 7.81
N SER A 48 -0.47 -7.74 7.67
CA SER A 48 0.03 -9.05 7.24
C SER A 48 0.41 -9.09 5.75
N GLN A 49 -0.34 -8.40 4.89
CA GLN A 49 -0.06 -8.40 3.46
C GLN A 49 1.15 -7.53 3.09
N LEU A 50 1.39 -6.42 3.80
CA LEU A 50 2.58 -5.61 3.58
C LEU A 50 3.83 -6.34 4.02
N ASP A 51 3.82 -7.01 5.18
CA ASP A 51 4.97 -7.78 5.65
C ASP A 51 5.27 -8.96 4.71
N THR A 52 4.23 -9.67 4.25
CA THR A 52 4.40 -10.78 3.31
C THR A 52 4.91 -10.30 1.96
N SER A 53 4.34 -9.22 1.42
CA SER A 53 4.78 -8.66 0.14
C SER A 53 6.19 -8.07 0.25
N TYR A 54 6.52 -7.44 1.36
CA TYR A 54 7.84 -6.90 1.63
C TYR A 54 8.87 -8.02 1.76
N ALA A 55 8.58 -9.08 2.52
CA ALA A 55 9.43 -10.27 2.60
C ALA A 55 9.60 -10.97 1.24
N ALA A 56 8.55 -10.99 0.41
CA ALA A 56 8.61 -11.54 -0.95
C ALA A 56 9.51 -10.73 -1.89
N THR A 57 9.80 -9.45 -1.60
CA THR A 57 10.75 -8.65 -2.38
C THR A 57 12.23 -8.87 -2.02
N ASN A 58 12.53 -9.84 -1.14
CA ASN A 58 13.86 -10.11 -0.59
C ASN A 58 14.57 -8.82 -0.11
N PRO A 59 14.06 -8.19 0.96
CA PRO A 59 14.54 -6.89 1.39
C PRO A 59 15.99 -6.98 1.90
N PRO A 60 16.84 -5.97 1.62
CA PRO A 60 18.23 -6.00 2.05
C PRO A 60 18.34 -6.02 3.58
N SER A 61 19.08 -6.98 4.12
CA SER A 61 19.34 -7.08 5.56
C SER A 61 20.11 -5.87 6.10
N ALA A 62 20.93 -5.22 5.26
CA ALA A 62 21.63 -3.99 5.58
C ALA A 62 21.82 -3.14 4.32
N SER A 63 21.60 -1.83 4.42
CA SER A 63 21.88 -0.85 3.36
C SER A 63 23.04 0.06 3.77
N LEU A 64 24.10 0.10 2.96
CA LEU A 64 25.26 0.96 3.20
C LEU A 64 25.28 2.07 2.15
N VAL A 65 25.35 3.32 2.61
CA VAL A 65 25.50 4.49 1.74
C VAL A 65 26.96 4.91 1.75
N VAL A 66 27.62 4.79 0.60
CA VAL A 66 29.02 5.20 0.43
C VAL A 66 29.04 6.59 -0.20
N ASN A 67 29.69 7.54 0.47
CA ASN A 67 29.92 8.88 -0.07
C ASN A 67 31.12 8.83 -1.03
N GLY A 68 30.83 8.74 -2.33
CA GLY A 68 31.83 8.68 -3.39
C GLY A 68 31.50 7.62 -4.44
N ASN A 69 32.38 7.45 -5.43
CA ASN A 69 32.25 6.34 -6.37
C ASN A 69 32.85 5.08 -5.73
N PHE A 70 32.09 4.00 -5.72
CA PHE A 70 32.61 2.66 -5.44
C PHE A 70 32.60 1.84 -6.72
N ASP A 71 33.49 0.86 -6.80
CA ASP A 71 33.65 -0.02 -7.97
C ASP A 71 33.09 -1.41 -7.67
N GLN A 72 32.83 -2.19 -8.73
CA GLN A 72 32.30 -3.55 -8.64
C GLN A 72 33.18 -4.47 -7.79
N ALA A 73 34.51 -4.24 -7.79
CA ALA A 73 35.46 -4.98 -6.96
C ALA A 73 35.14 -4.90 -5.44
N LEU A 74 34.57 -3.79 -4.97
CA LEU A 74 34.14 -3.66 -3.58
C LEU A 74 32.92 -4.56 -3.30
N VAL A 75 31.96 -4.58 -4.22
CA VAL A 75 30.75 -5.41 -4.12
C VAL A 75 31.14 -6.89 -4.11
N ASP A 76 32.04 -7.30 -5.00
CA ASP A 76 32.51 -8.69 -5.10
C ASP A 76 33.28 -9.12 -3.84
N THR A 77 34.06 -8.21 -3.26
CA THR A 77 34.75 -8.46 -1.98
C THR A 77 33.75 -8.70 -0.85
N ILE A 78 32.70 -7.89 -0.76
CA ILE A 78 31.64 -8.07 0.24
C ILE A 78 30.88 -9.38 0.00
N ARG A 79 30.57 -9.71 -1.27
CA ARG A 79 29.90 -10.95 -1.67
C ARG A 79 30.72 -12.20 -1.33
N SER A 80 32.05 -12.09 -1.27
CA SER A 80 32.94 -13.21 -0.90
C SER A 80 33.00 -13.52 0.60
N MET A 81 32.43 -12.68 1.45
CA MET A 81 32.42 -12.90 2.90
C MET A 81 31.46 -14.04 3.27
N ARG A 82 31.92 -14.97 4.11
CA ARG A 82 31.15 -16.17 4.50
C ARG A 82 29.74 -15.90 5.02
N SER A 83 29.52 -14.76 5.67
CA SER A 83 28.22 -14.40 6.27
C SER A 83 27.29 -13.64 5.31
N ILE A 84 27.69 -13.42 4.06
CA ILE A 84 26.94 -12.68 3.06
C ILE A 84 26.43 -13.66 2.00
N GLU A 85 25.11 -13.75 1.87
CA GLU A 85 24.47 -14.57 0.83
C GLU A 85 24.43 -13.85 -0.51
N GLN A 86 24.03 -12.57 -0.50
CA GLN A 86 23.97 -11.72 -1.69
C GLN A 86 24.41 -10.29 -1.33
N ALA A 87 25.12 -9.66 -2.26
CA ALA A 87 25.50 -8.25 -2.19
C ALA A 87 25.26 -7.62 -3.56
N GLU A 88 24.56 -6.49 -3.57
CA GLU A 88 24.22 -5.72 -4.78
C GLU A 88 24.79 -4.31 -4.66
N GLY A 89 25.45 -3.85 -5.74
CA GLY A 89 25.80 -2.45 -5.90
C GLY A 89 24.68 -1.69 -6.60
N ARG A 90 24.05 -0.74 -5.90
CA ARG A 90 23.05 0.16 -6.51
C ARG A 90 23.57 1.59 -6.59
N ARG A 91 23.35 2.22 -7.75
CA ARG A 91 23.59 3.66 -7.91
C ARG A 91 22.28 4.40 -8.06
N VAL A 92 22.04 5.34 -7.14
CA VAL A 92 20.86 6.21 -7.16
C VAL A 92 21.28 7.60 -7.61
N VAL A 93 20.70 8.09 -8.71
CA VAL A 93 20.94 9.42 -9.26
C VAL A 93 19.63 10.20 -9.27
N ASN A 94 19.59 11.31 -8.55
CA ASN A 94 18.47 12.24 -8.63
C ASN A 94 18.65 13.14 -9.85
N ALA A 95 17.69 13.14 -10.76
CA ALA A 95 17.66 13.99 -11.94
C ALA A 95 16.34 14.77 -12.01
N ARG A 96 16.26 15.73 -12.93
CA ARG A 96 15.02 16.43 -13.23
C ARG A 96 14.69 16.24 -14.70
N TYR A 97 13.46 15.85 -14.98
CA TYR A 97 12.95 15.67 -16.33
C TYR A 97 11.99 16.80 -16.64
N ARG A 98 12.19 17.44 -17.80
CA ARG A 98 11.31 18.51 -18.27
C ARG A 98 10.12 17.90 -19.01
N VAL A 99 8.92 18.14 -18.49
CA VAL A 99 7.67 17.64 -19.06
C VAL A 99 6.95 18.78 -19.77
N GLY A 100 6.74 18.61 -21.08
CA GLY A 100 5.89 19.49 -21.88
C GLY A 100 6.48 20.87 -22.22
N PRO A 101 5.71 21.67 -22.99
CA PRO A 101 6.13 22.99 -23.47
C PRO A 101 6.08 24.11 -22.41
N ASN A 102 5.49 23.85 -21.23
CA ASN A 102 5.34 24.83 -20.14
C ASN A 102 6.55 24.86 -19.18
N ASP A 103 7.68 24.24 -19.54
CA ASP A 103 8.91 24.19 -18.73
C ASP A 103 8.71 23.62 -17.31
N GLU A 104 7.81 22.64 -17.17
CA GLU A 104 7.57 21.98 -15.88
C GLU A 104 8.69 20.95 -15.59
N TRP A 105 9.40 21.15 -14.49
CA TRP A 105 10.50 20.28 -14.07
C TRP A 105 10.05 19.29 -12.99
N VAL A 106 9.96 18.02 -13.35
CA VAL A 106 9.61 16.94 -12.44
C VAL A 106 10.87 16.27 -11.92
N ALA A 107 10.99 16.12 -10.60
CA ALA A 107 12.08 15.36 -10.00
C ALA A 107 11.90 13.87 -10.30
N ILE A 108 12.96 13.22 -10.77
CA ILE A 108 13.01 11.78 -11.02
C ILE A 108 14.19 11.17 -10.29
N THR A 109 14.01 9.97 -9.77
CA THR A 109 15.09 9.18 -9.18
C THR A 109 15.40 8.04 -10.14
N LEU A 110 16.63 8.00 -10.63
CA LEU A 110 17.14 6.95 -11.51
C LEU A 110 17.93 5.97 -10.66
N GLU A 111 17.49 4.72 -10.62
CA GLU A 111 18.23 3.64 -9.99
C GLU A 111 18.86 2.77 -11.08
N ALA A 112 20.20 2.69 -11.06
CA ALA A 112 20.94 1.78 -11.91
C ALA A 112 21.33 0.55 -11.09
N ARG A 113 20.95 -0.63 -11.62
CA ARG A 113 21.24 -1.96 -11.08
C ARG A 113 22.10 -2.72 -12.08
N ASP A 114 23.04 -3.54 -11.59
CA ASP A 114 23.85 -4.41 -12.45
C ASP A 114 22.94 -5.48 -13.12
N PRO A 115 23.02 -5.68 -14.45
CA PRO A 115 22.26 -6.72 -15.16
C PRO A 115 22.41 -8.14 -14.61
N GLN A 116 23.51 -8.49 -13.92
CA GLN A 116 23.70 -9.84 -13.39
C GLN A 116 22.79 -10.17 -12.20
N ASP A 117 22.16 -9.18 -11.56
CA ASP A 117 21.23 -9.35 -10.44
C ASP A 117 19.74 -9.33 -10.86
N TYR A 118 19.42 -9.60 -12.14
CA TYR A 118 18.04 -9.64 -12.65
C TYR A 118 17.37 -11.02 -12.49
N ASP A 119 18.15 -12.10 -12.34
CA ASP A 119 17.68 -13.49 -12.38
C ASP A 119 17.64 -14.18 -11.00
N ALA A 120 17.76 -13.41 -9.90
CA ALA A 120 17.74 -13.89 -8.52
C ALA A 120 16.39 -13.64 -7.83
#